data_AF-A0A3M6XCI5-F1
#
_entry.id   AF-A0A3M6XCI5-F1
#
_cell.length_a   1.000
_cell.length_b   1.000
_cell.length_c   1.000
_cell.angle_alpha   90.00
_cell.angle_beta   90.00
_cell.angle_gamma   90.00
#
_symmetry.space_group_name_H-M   'P 1'
#
loop_
_entity.id
_entity.type
_entity.pdbx_description
1 polymer ?
#
loop_
_entity_poly.entity_id
_entity_poly.type
_entity_poly.pdbx_seq_one_letter_code
_entity_poly.pdbx_strand_id
1 'polypeptide(L)'
;MVLEATMIVVDNSESSRNGDYIPSRWEAQCDAANLLFHSKTQSNPESSVGLMSMAGTSGPEVLTTLTTNPGKILDGLHRTKIHGSSHLYTGIMIASLAINHCHKKSQRQRVVVFG
;
A
#
# COMPACT_ATOMS: atom_id res chain seq x y z
N MET A 1 -18.34 -9.03 4.50
CA MET A 1 -17.69 -9.06 3.16
C MET A 1 -16.80 -10.30 3.06
N VAL A 2 -16.36 -10.68 1.85
CA VAL A 2 -15.48 -11.85 1.61
C VAL A 2 -14.10 -11.60 2.24
N LEU A 3 -13.41 -12.67 2.62
CA LEU A 3 -12.03 -12.66 3.12
C LEU A 3 -11.08 -12.20 2.00
N GLU A 4 -10.27 -11.17 2.26
CA GLU A 4 -9.39 -10.56 1.24
C GLU A 4 -7.96 -10.36 1.76
N ALA A 5 -6.96 -10.58 0.88
CA ALA A 5 -5.64 -9.98 1.05
C ALA A 5 -5.51 -8.81 0.09
N THR A 6 -5.24 -7.64 0.66
CA THR A 6 -5.08 -6.41 -0.10
C THR A 6 -3.65 -5.91 -0.02
N MET A 7 -2.97 -5.75 -1.15
CA MET A 7 -1.74 -4.94 -1.19
C MET A 7 -2.09 -3.51 -1.56
N ILE A 8 -1.69 -2.58 -0.70
CA ILE A 8 -1.76 -1.15 -0.96
C ILE A 8 -0.40 -0.73 -1.52
N VAL A 9 -0.44 -0.06 -2.66
CA VAL A 9 0.72 0.47 -3.35
C VAL A 9 0.60 1.99 -3.38
N VAL A 10 1.46 2.68 -2.64
CA VAL A 10 1.46 4.16 -2.55
C VAL A 10 2.46 4.78 -3.51
N ASP A 11 2.14 5.96 -4.04
CA ASP A 11 3.08 6.72 -4.86
C ASP A 11 3.88 7.69 -4.00
N ASN A 12 5.18 7.45 -3.89
CA ASN A 12 6.13 8.35 -3.24
C ASN A 12 7.07 9.03 -4.25
N SER A 13 6.66 9.14 -5.53
CA SER A 13 7.39 9.90 -6.54
C SER A 13 7.39 11.41 -6.26
N GLU A 14 8.27 12.17 -6.92
CA GLU A 14 8.32 13.64 -6.77
C GLU A 14 6.96 14.34 -7.01
N SER A 15 6.09 13.75 -7.85
CA SER A 15 4.73 14.25 -8.10
C SER A 15 3.85 14.24 -6.84
N SER A 16 4.16 13.40 -5.85
CA SER A 16 3.42 13.32 -4.58
C SER A 16 3.67 14.51 -3.65
N ARG A 17 4.62 15.39 -3.97
CA ARG A 17 4.80 16.67 -3.27
C ARG A 17 3.77 17.72 -3.65
N ASN A 18 2.99 17.47 -4.71
CA ASN A 18 1.99 18.42 -5.18
C ASN A 18 0.96 18.72 -4.09
N GLY A 19 0.55 19.99 -4.01
CA GLY A 19 -0.49 20.47 -3.10
C GLY A 19 -1.88 20.49 -3.74
N ASP A 20 -2.14 19.62 -4.72
CA ASP A 20 -3.47 19.49 -5.35
C ASP A 20 -4.50 18.83 -4.43
N TYR A 21 -4.04 18.14 -3.39
CA TYR A 21 -4.82 17.72 -2.24
C TYR A 21 -4.32 18.42 -0.99
N ILE A 22 -5.24 18.73 -0.08
CA ILE A 22 -4.91 19.31 1.22
C ILE A 22 -4.52 18.16 2.17
N PRO A 23 -3.41 18.28 2.93
CA PRO A 23 -2.38 19.34 2.88
C PRO A 23 -1.31 19.13 1.80
N SER A 24 -1.06 17.89 1.39
CA SER A 24 -0.30 17.51 0.20
C SER A 24 -0.84 16.19 -0.36
N ARG A 25 -0.51 15.88 -1.63
CA ARG A 25 -0.90 14.61 -2.25
C ARG A 25 -0.38 13.40 -1.46
N TRP A 26 0.85 13.46 -0.96
CA TRP A 26 1.43 12.41 -0.12
C TRP A 26 0.66 12.19 1.19
N GLU A 27 0.34 13.26 1.91
CA GLU A 27 -0.40 13.17 3.18
C GLU A 27 -1.81 12.64 2.94
N ALA A 28 -2.49 13.13 1.89
CA ALA A 28 -3.80 12.61 1.50
C ALA A 28 -3.77 11.11 1.13
N GLN A 29 -2.70 10.65 0.46
CA GLN A 29 -2.51 9.23 0.15
C GLN A 29 -2.27 8.39 1.41
N CYS A 30 -1.50 8.91 2.38
CA CYS A 30 -1.27 8.25 3.66
C CYS A 30 -2.58 8.05 4.42
N ASP A 31 -3.43 9.08 4.50
CA ASP A 31 -4.75 9.00 5.11
C ASP A 31 -5.67 8.02 4.38
N ALA A 32 -5.68 8.06 3.05
CA ALA A 32 -6.47 7.14 2.23
C ALA A 32 -6.03 5.67 2.42
N ALA A 33 -4.73 5.41 2.52
CA ALA A 33 -4.19 4.08 2.80
C ALA A 33 -4.62 3.57 4.19
N ASN A 34 -4.60 4.43 5.20
CA ASN A 34 -5.06 4.09 6.56
C ASN A 34 -6.57 3.83 6.59
N LEU A 35 -7.39 4.66 5.93
CA LEU A 35 -8.83 4.44 5.80
C LEU A 35 -9.14 3.13 5.09
N LEU A 36 -8.40 2.81 4.02
CA LEU A 36 -8.56 1.55 3.30
C LEU A 36 -8.21 0.35 4.19
N PHE A 37 -7.12 0.43 4.96
CA PHE A 37 -6.74 -0.59 5.93
C PHE A 37 -7.88 -0.88 6.92
N HIS A 38 -8.43 0.17 7.54
CA HIS A 38 -9.52 0.04 8.50
C HIS A 38 -10.79 -0.49 7.85
N SER A 39 -11.14 0.00 6.66
CA SER A 39 -12.29 -0.48 5.89
C SER A 39 -12.20 -2.00 5.63
N LYS A 40 -11.02 -2.51 5.25
CA LYS A 40 -10.81 -3.93 4.97
C LYS A 40 -10.82 -4.81 6.22
N THR A 41 -10.14 -4.38 7.29
CA THR A 41 -10.08 -5.13 8.55
C THR A 41 -11.39 -5.10 9.33
N GLN A 42 -12.18 -4.02 9.24
CA GLN A 42 -13.55 -3.97 9.81
C GLN A 42 -14.54 -4.80 9.00
N SER A 43 -14.36 -4.89 7.68
CA SER A 43 -15.21 -5.68 6.78
C SER A 43 -15.10 -7.19 7.03
N ASN A 44 -13.91 -7.66 7.42
CA ASN A 44 -13.64 -9.01 7.90
C ASN A 44 -12.33 -8.99 8.74
N PRO A 45 -12.36 -9.37 10.04
CA PRO A 45 -11.19 -9.33 10.92
C PRO A 45 -10.00 -10.19 10.48
N GLU A 46 -10.23 -11.22 9.67
CA GLU A 46 -9.18 -12.07 9.12
C GLU A 46 -8.59 -11.54 7.80
N SER A 47 -9.17 -10.47 7.24
CA SER A 47 -8.60 -9.80 6.07
C SER A 47 -7.28 -9.15 6.44
N SER A 48 -6.30 -9.33 5.57
CA SER A 48 -4.95 -8.82 5.78
C SER A 48 -4.61 -7.77 4.72
N VAL A 49 -3.78 -6.81 5.13
CA VAL A 49 -3.39 -5.69 4.28
C VAL A 49 -1.88 -5.54 4.36
N GLY A 50 -1.24 -5.36 3.21
CA GLY A 50 0.18 -5.02 3.12
C GLY A 50 0.38 -3.66 2.47
N LEU A 51 1.60 -3.14 2.57
CA LEU A 51 1.98 -1.83 2.08
C LEU A 51 3.28 -1.91 1.28
N MET A 52 3.31 -1.20 0.15
CA MET A 52 4.45 -1.12 -0.75
C MET A 52 4.55 0.30 -1.34
N SER A 53 5.76 0.79 -1.61
CA SER A 53 6.01 2.05 -2.31
C SER A 53 6.31 1.82 -3.78
N MET A 54 5.89 2.73 -4.67
CA MET A 54 6.18 2.63 -6.12
C MET A 54 7.51 3.25 -6.54
N ALA A 55 8.01 4.22 -5.77
CA ALA A 55 9.27 4.89 -6.01
C ALA A 55 10.31 4.44 -4.98
N GLY A 56 11.57 4.45 -5.42
CA GLY A 56 12.71 3.91 -4.69
C GLY A 56 13.97 4.03 -5.53
N THR A 57 15.15 4.09 -4.90
CA THR A 57 16.43 4.23 -5.62
C THR A 57 16.73 3.01 -6.49
N SER A 58 16.18 1.86 -6.12
CA SER A 58 16.34 0.58 -6.83
C SER A 58 15.01 -0.01 -7.30
N GLY A 59 13.93 0.80 -7.32
CA GLY A 59 12.58 0.38 -7.70
C GLY A 59 11.59 0.26 -6.51
N PRO A 60 10.41 -0.35 -6.74
CA PRO A 60 9.37 -0.50 -5.72
C PRO A 60 9.83 -1.32 -4.51
N GLU A 61 9.42 -0.92 -3.31
CA GLU A 61 9.86 -1.57 -2.06
C GLU A 61 8.65 -2.03 -1.23
N VAL A 62 8.70 -3.29 -0.74
CA VAL A 62 7.68 -3.82 0.18
C VAL A 62 7.96 -3.29 1.58
N LEU A 63 7.11 -2.38 2.04
CA LEU A 63 7.28 -1.73 3.33
C LEU A 63 6.75 -2.60 4.47
N THR A 64 5.62 -3.26 4.26
CA THR A 64 4.99 -4.14 5.25
C THR A 64 4.31 -5.28 4.53
N THR A 65 4.63 -6.51 4.93
CA THR A 65 3.93 -7.72 4.46
C THR A 65 2.50 -7.76 4.97
N LEU A 66 1.68 -8.69 4.47
CA LEU A 66 0.28 -8.81 4.87
C LEU A 66 0.13 -8.88 6.40
N THR A 67 -0.60 -7.93 6.97
CA THR A 67 -0.81 -7.80 8.40
C THR A 67 -2.22 -7.35 8.74
N THR A 68 -2.65 -7.64 9.96
CA THR A 68 -3.88 -7.13 10.58
C THR A 68 -3.59 -6.02 11.59
N ASN A 69 -2.31 -5.62 11.76
CA ASN A 69 -1.92 -4.57 12.70
C ASN A 69 -1.79 -3.20 11.98
N PRO A 70 -2.63 -2.21 12.30
CA PRO A 70 -2.56 -0.87 11.68
C PRO A 70 -1.24 -0.14 11.96
N GLY A 71 -0.62 -0.38 13.12
CA GLY A 71 0.62 0.31 13.51
C GLY A 71 1.79 0.04 12.57
N LYS A 72 1.84 -1.16 11.95
CA LYS A 72 2.89 -1.48 10.96
C LYS A 72 2.71 -0.71 9.65
N ILE A 73 1.46 -0.48 9.25
CA ILE A 73 1.14 0.32 8.06
C ILE A 73 1.51 1.78 8.30
N LEU A 74 1.13 2.34 9.45
CA LEU A 74 1.49 3.70 9.85
C LEU A 74 3.00 3.92 9.91
N ASP A 75 3.75 3.01 10.53
CA ASP A 75 5.20 3.06 10.57
C ASP A 75 5.83 2.98 9.16
N GLY A 76 5.29 2.10 8.31
CA GLY A 76 5.69 1.99 6.91
C GLY A 76 5.46 3.28 6.10
N LEU A 77 4.34 3.97 6.32
CA LEU A 77 4.05 5.26 5.68
C LEU A 77 4.98 6.36 6.20
N HIS A 78 5.15 6.48 7.52
CA HIS A 78 5.98 7.52 8.13
C HIS A 78 7.47 7.44 7.75
N ARG A 79 8.01 6.21 7.61
CA ARG A 79 9.41 6.03 7.20
C ARG A 79 9.65 6.28 5.70
N THR A 80 8.58 6.29 4.91
CA THR A 80 8.68 6.46 3.46
C THR A 80 8.96 7.91 3.14
N LYS A 81 9.97 8.14 2.31
CA LYS A 81 10.33 9.47 1.82
C LYS A 81 9.84 9.65 0.40
N ILE A 82 9.49 10.88 0.06
CA ILE A 82 9.13 11.26 -1.29
C ILE A 82 10.41 11.47 -2.11
N HIS A 83 10.63 10.63 -3.11
CA HIS A 83 11.77 10.75 -4.01
C HIS A 83 11.57 9.99 -5.33
N GLY A 84 12.26 10.42 -6.38
CA GLY A 84 12.38 9.67 -7.63
C GLY A 84 11.09 9.60 -8.45
N SER A 85 10.95 8.54 -9.24
CA SER A 85 9.87 8.34 -10.21
C SER A 85 9.01 7.11 -9.89
N SER A 86 7.73 7.18 -10.22
CA SER A 86 6.79 6.07 -10.04
C SER A 86 7.07 4.93 -11.02
N HIS A 87 7.28 3.71 -10.53
CA HIS A 87 7.44 2.50 -11.36
C HIS A 87 6.19 1.61 -11.34
N LEU A 88 5.11 2.07 -11.98
CA LEU A 88 3.78 1.42 -11.90
C LEU A 88 3.79 -0.06 -12.32
N TYR A 89 4.33 -0.38 -13.49
CA TYR A 89 4.34 -1.76 -14.01
C TYR A 89 5.07 -2.73 -13.06
N THR A 90 6.28 -2.36 -12.66
CA THR A 90 7.09 -3.14 -11.72
C THR A 90 6.42 -3.25 -10.35
N GLY A 91 5.78 -2.17 -9.89
CA GLY A 91 5.06 -2.15 -8.62
C GLY A 91 3.90 -3.14 -8.62
N ILE A 92 3.06 -3.15 -9.66
CA ILE A 92 1.95 -4.11 -9.78
C ILE A 92 2.45 -5.55 -9.80
N MET A 93 3.55 -5.84 -10.52
CA MET A 93 4.13 -7.19 -10.55
C MET A 93 4.63 -7.63 -9.17
N ILE A 94 5.38 -6.78 -8.46
CA ILE A 94 5.91 -7.08 -7.12
C ILE A 94 4.77 -7.23 -6.11
N ALA A 95 3.75 -6.36 -6.15
CA ALA A 95 2.57 -6.47 -5.30
C ALA A 95 1.84 -7.80 -5.52
N SER A 96 1.68 -8.22 -6.78
CA SER A 96 1.05 -9.51 -7.12
C SER A 96 1.87 -10.68 -6.59
N LEU A 97 3.20 -10.61 -6.67
CA LEU A 97 4.09 -11.63 -6.11
C LEU A 97 4.02 -11.67 -4.58
N ALA A 98 4.00 -10.51 -3.92
CA ALA A 98 3.92 -10.39 -2.47
C ALA A 98 2.63 -11.01 -1.90
N ILE A 99 1.49 -10.80 -2.58
CA ILE A 99 0.23 -11.46 -2.21
C ILE A 99 0.35 -12.97 -2.38
N ASN A 100 0.89 -13.44 -3.51
CA ASN A 100 0.98 -14.88 -3.76
C ASN A 100 1.86 -15.63 -2.75
N HIS A 101 2.93 -15.01 -2.25
CA HIS A 101 3.84 -15.64 -1.31
C HIS A 101 3.24 -15.82 0.10
N CYS A 102 2.37 -14.90 0.52
CA CYS A 102 1.94 -14.81 1.91
C CYS A 102 0.62 -15.54 2.21
N HIS A 103 0.00 -16.21 1.23
CA HIS A 103 -1.46 -16.40 1.24
C HIS A 103 -1.95 -17.85 1.27
N LYS A 104 -3.01 -18.08 2.05
CA LYS A 104 -3.85 -19.29 1.96
C LYS A 104 -4.79 -19.13 0.77
N LYS A 105 -4.81 -20.08 -0.17
CA LYS A 105 -5.54 -20.04 -1.48
C LYS A 105 -7.03 -19.62 -1.44
N SER A 106 -7.66 -19.51 -0.26
CA SER A 106 -9.07 -19.20 -0.08
C SER A 106 -9.44 -17.71 -0.05
N GLN A 107 -8.51 -16.78 0.27
CA GLN A 107 -8.89 -15.36 0.29
C GLN A 107 -8.76 -14.72 -1.09
N ARG A 108 -9.65 -13.78 -1.42
CA ARG A 108 -9.59 -13.04 -2.67
C ARG A 108 -8.41 -12.07 -2.66
N GLN A 109 -7.61 -12.11 -3.72
CA GLN A 109 -6.45 -11.24 -3.89
C GLN A 109 -6.88 -9.90 -4.48
N ARG A 110 -6.34 -8.80 -3.95
CA ARG A 110 -6.62 -7.45 -4.44
C ARG A 110 -5.37 -6.59 -4.36
N VAL A 111 -5.09 -5.85 -5.43
CA VAL A 111 -4.07 -4.79 -5.44
C VAL A 111 -4.80 -3.45 -5.59
N VAL A 112 -4.48 -2.49 -4.73
CA VAL A 112 -4.96 -1.12 -4.81
C VAL A 112 -3.76 -0.20 -4.97
N VAL A 113 -3.76 0.60 -6.03
CA VAL A 113 -2.63 1.47 -6.39
C VAL A 113 -3.09 2.92 -6.34
N PHE A 114 -2.30 3.76 -5.68
CA PHE A 114 -2.40 5.21 -5.72
C PHE A 114 -1.40 5.77 -6.75
N GLY A 115 -1.79 6.82 -7.47
CA GLY A 115 -0.96 7.53 -8.46
C GLY A 115 -1.32 9.01 -8.54
#